data_AF-A0A8J8PSM8-F1
#
_entry.id   AF-A0A8J8PSM8-F1
#
_cell.length_a   1.000
_cell.length_b   1.000
_cell.length_c   1.000
_cell.angle_alpha   90.00
_cell.angle_beta   90.00
_cell.angle_gamma   90.00
#
_symmetry.space_group_name_H-M   'P 1'
#
loop_
_entity.id
_entity.type
_entity.pdbx_description
1 polymer ?
#
loop_
_entity_poly.entity_id
_entity_poly.type
_entity_poly.pdbx_seq_one_letter_code
_entity_poly.pdbx_strand_id
1 'polypeptide(L)'
;MGKKFCVMCGKEDVELIGSLCPDCYLKKNELIILPKRISGKYCKICGALWINGKWIRDSNSHPTNAVEEIVYKELSNKITIDRNVEEFSFSIKSIWNDQGGHTFTTVEFKGKLKGIPFSREAIVNLEIERSLCIYCFRKKTKYFEAIVQLRGRNSIGVDDKKRAFFESFFSKEVIDSISDVIE
;
A
#
# COMPACT_ATOMS: atom_id res chain seq x y z
N MET A 1 50.92 -19.23 6.63
CA MET A 1 49.54 -18.84 6.99
C MET A 1 48.66 -19.10 5.78
N GLY A 2 47.63 -19.94 5.90
CA GLY A 2 46.72 -20.22 4.78
C GLY A 2 45.92 -18.96 4.41
N LYS A 3 45.80 -18.67 3.11
CA LYS A 3 44.95 -17.58 2.62
C LYS A 3 43.50 -17.86 3.00
N LYS A 4 42.74 -16.80 3.31
CA LYS A 4 41.28 -16.93 3.47
C LYS A 4 40.67 -17.19 2.09
N PHE A 5 39.85 -18.23 1.99
CA PHE A 5 39.19 -18.63 0.74
C PHE A 5 37.70 -18.92 0.99
N CYS A 6 36.90 -18.82 -0.07
CA CYS A 6 35.49 -19.17 -0.03
C CYS A 6 35.30 -20.70 0.06
N VAL A 7 34.63 -21.19 1.11
CA VAL A 7 34.45 -22.64 1.32
C VAL A 7 33.56 -23.33 0.29
N MET A 8 32.79 -22.57 -0.51
CA MET A 8 31.93 -23.16 -1.57
C MET A 8 32.55 -23.15 -2.97
N CYS A 9 33.38 -22.18 -3.32
CA CYS A 9 33.92 -22.07 -4.68
C CYS A 9 35.44 -21.99 -4.75
N GLY A 10 36.14 -21.95 -3.61
CA GLY A 10 37.60 -21.90 -3.56
C GLY A 10 38.24 -20.56 -3.93
N LYS A 11 37.46 -19.52 -4.28
CA LYS A 11 38.02 -18.19 -4.58
C LYS A 11 38.83 -17.68 -3.38
N GLU A 12 40.07 -17.31 -3.64
CA GLU A 12 40.99 -16.66 -2.69
C GLU A 12 41.03 -15.15 -2.92
N ASP A 13 41.59 -14.39 -1.97
CA ASP A 13 41.82 -12.95 -2.08
C ASP A 13 40.55 -12.12 -2.40
N VAL A 14 39.38 -12.62 -1.97
CA VAL A 14 38.08 -11.95 -2.07
C VAL A 14 37.54 -11.56 -0.69
N GLU A 15 36.74 -10.51 -0.62
CA GLU A 15 36.02 -10.17 0.62
C GLU A 15 35.05 -11.32 0.98
N LEU A 16 35.09 -11.78 2.24
CA LEU A 16 34.25 -12.88 2.70
C LEU A 16 33.19 -12.37 3.68
N ILE A 17 31.97 -12.88 3.50
CA ILE A 17 30.88 -12.76 4.46
C ILE A 17 30.86 -14.06 5.26
N GLY A 18 31.50 -14.04 6.42
CA GLY A 18 31.81 -15.27 7.17
C GLY A 18 32.85 -16.11 6.41
N SER A 19 32.42 -17.25 5.88
CA SER A 19 33.27 -18.18 5.10
C SER A 19 32.96 -18.20 3.59
N LEU A 20 32.05 -17.35 3.12
CA LEU A 20 31.59 -17.32 1.72
C LEU A 20 31.98 -16.03 1.03
N CYS A 21 32.35 -16.10 -0.25
CA CYS A 21 32.40 -14.90 -1.09
C CYS A 21 30.97 -14.38 -1.34
N PRO A 22 30.79 -13.11 -1.77
CA PRO A 22 29.47 -12.51 -1.89
C PRO A 22 28.60 -13.23 -2.93
N ASP A 23 29.17 -13.75 -4.03
CA ASP A 23 28.46 -14.57 -5.02
C ASP A 23 27.85 -15.84 -4.41
N CYS A 24 28.64 -16.56 -3.59
CA CYS A 24 28.20 -17.79 -2.94
C CYS A 24 27.22 -17.49 -1.80
N TYR A 25 27.41 -16.39 -1.09
CA TYR A 25 26.49 -15.92 -0.07
C TYR A 25 25.13 -15.57 -0.68
N LEU A 26 25.12 -14.84 -1.80
CA LEU A 26 23.93 -14.49 -2.58
C LEU A 26 23.13 -15.72 -3.00
N LYS A 27 23.80 -16.77 -3.48
CA LYS A 27 23.12 -17.98 -3.95
C LYS A 27 22.55 -18.82 -2.81
N LYS A 28 23.26 -18.90 -1.68
CA LYS A 28 22.93 -19.80 -0.58
C LYS A 28 21.93 -19.21 0.42
N ASN A 29 22.03 -17.91 0.69
CA ASN A 29 21.24 -17.27 1.74
C ASN A 29 20.03 -16.54 1.16
N GLU A 30 18.93 -16.58 1.90
CA GLU A 30 17.77 -15.76 1.64
C GLU A 30 18.02 -14.36 2.22
N LEU A 31 18.41 -13.41 1.36
CA LEU A 31 18.79 -12.06 1.81
C LEU A 31 17.60 -11.21 2.24
N ILE A 32 16.43 -11.51 1.71
CA ILE A 32 15.22 -10.72 1.90
C ILE A 32 14.08 -11.69 2.14
N ILE A 33 13.43 -11.54 3.29
CA ILE A 33 12.28 -12.35 3.68
C ILE A 33 11.04 -11.47 3.54
N LEU A 34 10.14 -11.88 2.65
CA LEU A 34 8.87 -11.22 2.39
C LEU A 34 7.74 -11.96 3.09
N PRO A 35 6.66 -11.27 3.49
CA PRO A 35 5.46 -11.94 3.95
C PRO A 35 4.88 -12.81 2.83
N LYS A 36 4.52 -14.06 3.14
CA LYS A 36 3.88 -14.97 2.16
C LYS A 36 2.48 -14.51 1.75
N ARG A 37 1.84 -13.71 2.62
CA ARG A 37 0.48 -13.21 2.46
C ARG A 37 0.37 -11.79 2.96
N ILE A 38 -0.29 -10.95 2.17
CA ILE A 38 -0.69 -9.59 2.54
C ILE A 38 -2.21 -9.57 2.60
N SER A 39 -2.76 -9.13 3.73
CA SER A 39 -4.19 -8.91 3.89
C SER A 39 -4.48 -7.43 4.06
N GLY A 40 -5.62 -6.99 3.58
CA GLY A 40 -6.02 -5.60 3.68
C GLY A 40 -7.46 -5.39 3.26
N LYS A 41 -7.95 -4.17 3.42
CA LYS A 41 -9.31 -3.80 3.05
C LYS A 41 -9.32 -2.38 2.54
N TYR A 42 -10.04 -2.13 1.46
CA TYR A 42 -10.20 -0.79 0.92
C TYR A 42 -11.65 -0.46 0.55
N CYS A 43 -11.93 0.83 0.45
CA CYS A 43 -13.23 1.35 0.04
C CYS A 43 -13.32 1.36 -1.49
N LYS A 44 -14.28 0.62 -2.04
CA LYS A 44 -14.52 0.56 -3.50
C LYS A 44 -15.03 1.87 -4.13
N ILE A 45 -15.44 2.85 -3.32
CA ILE A 45 -15.94 4.14 -3.80
C ILE A 45 -14.85 5.21 -3.74
N CYS A 46 -14.20 5.38 -2.58
CA CYS A 46 -13.28 6.51 -2.36
C CYS A 46 -11.81 6.09 -2.19
N GLY A 47 -11.48 4.81 -2.30
CA GLY A 47 -10.10 4.32 -2.20
C GLY A 47 -9.54 4.28 -0.77
N ALA A 48 -10.26 4.76 0.25
CA ALA A 48 -9.80 4.74 1.64
C ALA A 48 -9.32 3.34 2.05
N LEU A 49 -8.24 3.27 2.83
CA LEU A 49 -7.63 2.03 3.29
C LEU A 49 -8.01 1.75 4.75
N TRP A 50 -8.21 0.47 5.11
CA TRP A 50 -8.39 0.05 6.49
C TRP A 50 -7.04 -0.27 7.12
N ILE A 51 -6.60 0.57 8.05
CA ILE A 51 -5.30 0.46 8.72
C ILE A 51 -5.53 0.56 10.22
N ASN A 52 -5.03 -0.41 10.98
CA ASN A 52 -5.07 -0.41 12.45
C ASN A 52 -6.48 -0.12 13.04
N GLY A 53 -7.52 -0.70 12.45
CA GLY A 53 -8.89 -0.55 12.92
C GLY A 53 -9.59 0.75 12.50
N LYS A 54 -9.00 1.54 11.59
CA LYS A 54 -9.57 2.80 11.12
C LYS A 54 -9.52 2.89 9.60
N TRP A 55 -10.51 3.60 9.03
CA TRP A 55 -10.50 4.01 7.63
C TRP A 55 -9.66 5.26 7.47
N ILE A 56 -8.58 5.18 6.70
CA ILE A 56 -7.70 6.31 6.37
C ILE A 56 -7.93 6.67 4.91
N ARG A 57 -8.24 7.94 4.65
CA ARG A 57 -8.37 8.51 3.32
C ARG A 57 -7.46 9.74 3.26
N ASP A 58 -6.52 9.72 2.33
CA ASP A 58 -5.74 10.90 1.95
C ASP A 58 -6.26 11.49 0.63
N SER A 59 -5.65 12.58 0.18
CA SER A 59 -6.06 13.26 -1.06
C SER A 59 -5.81 12.44 -2.33
N ASN A 60 -4.92 11.47 -2.28
CA ASN A 60 -4.52 10.64 -3.42
C ASN A 60 -5.19 9.26 -3.41
N SER A 61 -5.94 8.95 -2.35
CA SER A 61 -6.64 7.69 -2.18
C SER A 61 -7.66 7.49 -3.31
N HIS A 62 -7.42 6.50 -4.15
CA HIS A 62 -8.30 6.15 -5.25
C HIS A 62 -8.53 4.62 -5.29
N PRO A 63 -9.71 4.13 -5.69
CA PRO A 63 -9.94 2.68 -5.76
C PRO A 63 -8.99 1.94 -6.71
N THR A 64 -8.42 2.63 -7.70
CA THR A 64 -7.54 2.04 -8.73
C THR A 64 -6.14 1.75 -8.23
N ASN A 65 -5.61 2.51 -7.27
CA ASN A 65 -4.26 2.34 -6.71
C ASN A 65 -4.28 1.77 -5.28
N ALA A 66 -5.44 1.68 -4.62
CA ALA A 66 -5.57 1.21 -3.24
C ALA A 66 -4.91 -0.17 -2.97
N VAL A 67 -4.97 -1.09 -3.94
CA VAL A 67 -4.33 -2.41 -3.82
C VAL A 67 -2.82 -2.27 -3.74
N GLU A 68 -2.21 -1.48 -4.63
CA GLU A 68 -0.77 -1.23 -4.63
C GLU A 68 -0.33 -0.52 -3.37
N GLU A 69 -1.10 0.47 -2.91
CA GLU A 69 -0.81 1.17 -1.65
C GLU A 69 -0.81 0.24 -0.44
N ILE A 70 -1.76 -0.70 -0.37
CA ILE A 70 -1.77 -1.75 0.67
C ILE A 70 -0.50 -2.59 0.56
N VAL A 71 -0.13 -3.04 -0.63
CA VAL A 71 1.08 -3.86 -0.84
C VAL A 71 2.33 -3.11 -0.43
N TYR A 72 2.52 -1.86 -0.86
CA TYR A 72 3.67 -1.05 -0.49
C TYR A 72 3.77 -0.84 1.02
N LYS A 73 2.67 -0.51 1.69
CA LYS A 73 2.64 -0.33 3.15
C LYS A 73 2.97 -1.63 3.89
N GLU A 74 2.33 -2.73 3.51
CA GLU A 74 2.50 -4.01 4.18
C GLU A 74 3.89 -4.60 3.98
N LEU A 75 4.46 -4.48 2.77
CA LEU A 75 5.84 -4.88 2.50
C LEU A 75 6.84 -4.03 3.29
N SER A 76 6.67 -2.71 3.28
CA SER A 76 7.58 -1.80 4.01
C SER A 76 7.62 -2.09 5.51
N ASN A 77 6.50 -2.54 6.08
CA ASN A 77 6.40 -2.85 7.51
C ASN A 77 6.87 -4.26 7.88
N LYS A 78 6.77 -5.24 6.98
CA LYS A 78 6.97 -6.67 7.29
C LYS A 78 8.22 -7.28 6.67
N ILE A 79 8.89 -6.57 5.78
CA ILE A 79 10.12 -7.07 5.15
C ILE A 79 11.26 -7.18 6.15
N THR A 80 12.01 -8.28 6.08
CA THR A 80 13.27 -8.43 6.81
C THR A 80 14.41 -8.50 5.81
N ILE A 81 15.45 -7.71 6.06
CA ILE A 81 16.61 -7.55 5.17
C ILE A 81 17.85 -8.05 5.91
N ASP A 82 18.66 -8.87 5.25
CA ASP A 82 19.95 -9.33 5.78
C ASP A 82 20.87 -8.13 6.03
N ARG A 83 21.53 -8.13 7.19
CA ARG A 83 22.42 -7.04 7.67
C ARG A 83 23.58 -6.69 6.73
N ASN A 84 23.94 -7.58 5.81
CA ASN A 84 25.04 -7.36 4.87
C ASN A 84 24.58 -6.66 3.58
N VAL A 85 23.26 -6.47 3.39
CA VAL A 85 22.69 -5.72 2.26
C VAL A 85 22.85 -4.23 2.53
N GLU A 86 23.54 -3.53 1.63
CA GLU A 86 23.92 -2.11 1.76
C GLU A 86 22.85 -1.18 1.17
N GLU A 87 22.23 -1.61 0.07
CA GLU A 87 21.20 -0.86 -0.64
C GLU A 87 20.02 -1.80 -0.88
N PHE A 88 18.79 -1.29 -0.74
CA PHE A 88 17.58 -2.07 -0.94
C PHE A 88 16.44 -1.22 -1.51
N SER A 89 15.75 -1.76 -2.50
CA SER A 89 14.53 -1.21 -3.08
C SER A 89 13.63 -2.33 -3.61
N PHE A 90 12.33 -2.07 -3.69
CA PHE A 90 11.38 -2.99 -4.29
C PHE A 90 10.33 -2.26 -5.12
N SER A 91 9.74 -2.97 -6.08
CA SER A 91 8.65 -2.49 -6.92
C SER A 91 7.67 -3.61 -7.24
N ILE A 92 6.42 -3.22 -7.48
CA ILE A 92 5.37 -4.12 -7.95
C ILE A 92 5.54 -4.29 -9.46
N LYS A 93 5.83 -5.53 -9.92
CA LYS A 93 5.90 -5.86 -11.36
C LYS A 93 4.52 -6.08 -11.96
N SER A 94 3.66 -6.79 -11.24
CA SER A 94 2.31 -7.11 -11.69
C SER A 94 1.42 -7.57 -10.53
N ILE A 95 0.11 -7.44 -10.74
CA ILE A 95 -0.93 -8.05 -9.93
C ILE A 95 -1.78 -8.90 -10.87
N TRP A 96 -2.01 -10.16 -10.50
CA TRP A 96 -2.68 -11.14 -11.36
C TRP A 96 -3.51 -12.11 -10.51
N ASN A 97 -4.42 -12.84 -11.16
CA ASN A 97 -5.20 -13.89 -10.51
C ASN A 97 -4.80 -15.25 -11.06
N ASP A 98 -4.75 -16.27 -10.21
CA ASP A 98 -4.60 -17.65 -10.66
C ASP A 98 -5.92 -18.22 -11.21
N GLN A 99 -5.89 -19.50 -11.62
CA GLN A 99 -7.08 -20.20 -12.11
C GLN A 99 -8.14 -20.42 -11.02
N GLY A 100 -7.76 -20.39 -9.75
CA GLY A 100 -8.66 -20.50 -8.60
C GLY A 100 -9.31 -19.18 -8.19
N GLY A 101 -8.95 -18.06 -8.83
CA GLY A 101 -9.41 -16.72 -8.49
C GLY A 101 -8.69 -16.08 -7.30
N HIS A 102 -7.58 -16.68 -6.84
CA HIS A 102 -6.71 -16.08 -5.83
C HIS A 102 -5.84 -14.99 -6.47
N THR A 103 -5.74 -13.85 -5.80
CA THR A 103 -4.94 -12.72 -6.28
C THR A 103 -3.52 -12.82 -5.77
N PHE A 104 -2.55 -12.56 -6.64
CA PHE A 104 -1.13 -12.53 -6.33
C PHE A 104 -0.48 -11.26 -6.86
N THR A 105 0.66 -10.91 -6.29
CA THR A 105 1.55 -9.89 -6.84
C THR A 105 2.95 -10.44 -7.01
N THR A 106 3.57 -10.09 -8.14
CA THR A 106 4.98 -10.29 -8.37
C THR A 106 5.72 -9.02 -7.93
N VAL A 107 6.61 -9.17 -6.95
CA VAL A 107 7.44 -8.09 -6.42
C VAL A 107 8.86 -8.31 -6.91
N GLU A 108 9.43 -7.31 -7.57
CA GLU A 108 10.85 -7.27 -7.86
C GLU A 108 11.55 -6.53 -6.72
N PHE A 109 12.64 -7.10 -6.22
CA PHE A 109 13.50 -6.43 -5.26
C PHE A 109 14.94 -6.42 -5.75
N LYS A 110 15.58 -5.27 -5.55
CA LYS A 110 16.95 -4.98 -5.95
C LYS A 110 17.73 -4.54 -4.74
N GLY A 111 18.97 -4.97 -4.68
CA GLY A 111 19.87 -4.52 -3.64
C GLY A 111 21.33 -4.74 -4.00
N LYS A 112 22.19 -4.46 -3.03
CA LYS A 112 23.63 -4.57 -3.18
C LYS A 112 24.22 -5.24 -1.97
N LEU A 113 24.99 -6.31 -2.19
CA LEU A 113 25.68 -7.07 -1.17
C LEU A 113 27.18 -6.90 -1.37
N LYS A 114 27.85 -6.15 -0.50
CA LYS A 114 29.30 -5.90 -0.59
C LYS A 114 29.73 -5.42 -1.97
N GLY A 115 29.06 -4.37 -2.48
CA GLY A 115 29.34 -3.88 -3.83
C GLY A 115 28.67 -4.64 -4.98
N ILE A 116 28.23 -5.89 -4.78
CA ILE A 116 27.64 -6.72 -5.85
C ILE A 116 26.13 -6.48 -5.94
N PRO A 117 25.62 -5.96 -7.07
CA PRO A 117 24.19 -5.79 -7.26
C PRO A 117 23.49 -7.13 -7.43
N PHE A 118 22.27 -7.24 -6.91
CA PHE A 118 21.40 -8.39 -7.14
C PHE A 118 19.96 -7.94 -7.38
N SER A 119 19.23 -8.77 -8.13
CA SER A 119 17.79 -8.60 -8.38
C SER A 119 17.12 -9.96 -8.27
N ARG A 120 15.97 -10.01 -7.61
CA ARG A 120 15.15 -11.22 -7.50
C ARG A 120 13.67 -10.85 -7.54
N GLU A 121 12.86 -11.83 -7.88
CA GLU A 121 11.41 -11.72 -7.87
C GLU A 121 10.82 -12.70 -6.84
N ALA A 122 9.73 -12.28 -6.22
CA ALA A 122 8.94 -13.13 -5.34
C ALA A 122 7.46 -12.93 -5.61
N ILE A 123 6.69 -14.00 -5.38
CA ILE A 123 5.24 -14.00 -5.51
C ILE A 123 4.64 -13.93 -4.11
N VAL A 124 3.74 -12.98 -3.89
CA VAL A 124 3.03 -12.78 -2.62
C VAL A 124 1.54 -12.93 -2.84
N ASN A 125 0.87 -13.69 -1.99
CA ASN A 125 -0.58 -13.86 -2.02
C ASN A 125 -1.27 -12.62 -1.44
N LEU A 126 -2.30 -12.11 -2.13
CA LEU A 126 -3.09 -10.94 -1.73
C LEU A 126 -4.50 -11.35 -1.30
N GLU A 127 -4.83 -11.07 -0.04
CA GLU A 127 -6.18 -11.20 0.52
C GLU A 127 -6.77 -9.82 0.81
N ILE A 128 -7.21 -9.15 -0.26
CA ILE A 128 -7.67 -7.76 -0.18
C ILE A 128 -9.19 -7.68 -0.30
N GLU A 129 -9.85 -7.29 0.78
CA GLU A 129 -11.31 -7.15 0.84
C GLU A 129 -11.77 -5.82 0.22
N ARG A 130 -12.74 -5.91 -0.70
CA ARG A 130 -13.42 -4.76 -1.30
C ARG A 130 -14.71 -4.44 -0.54
N SER A 131 -14.78 -3.29 0.13
CA SER A 131 -15.93 -2.92 0.95
C SER A 131 -16.28 -1.43 0.88
N LEU A 132 -17.21 -0.95 1.71
CA LEU A 132 -17.50 0.47 1.87
C LEU A 132 -16.91 0.97 3.18
N CYS A 133 -16.21 2.11 3.14
CA CYS A 133 -15.88 2.82 4.37
C CYS A 133 -17.13 3.42 5.02
N ILE A 134 -17.02 3.78 6.30
CA ILE A 134 -18.15 4.32 7.07
C ILE A 134 -18.79 5.54 6.40
N TYR A 135 -17.97 6.45 5.85
CA TYR A 135 -18.46 7.66 5.18
C TYR A 135 -19.22 7.35 3.89
N CYS A 136 -18.65 6.51 3.02
CA CYS A 136 -19.31 6.12 1.77
C CYS A 136 -20.57 5.29 2.01
N PHE A 137 -20.58 4.46 3.05
CA PHE A 137 -21.76 3.72 3.46
C PHE A 137 -22.88 4.66 3.91
N ARG A 138 -22.57 5.65 4.77
CA ARG A 138 -23.54 6.66 5.24
C ARG A 138 -24.12 7.47 4.08
N LYS A 139 -23.27 7.97 3.17
CA LYS A 139 -23.70 8.66 1.93
C LYS A 139 -24.66 7.79 1.11
N LYS A 140 -24.27 6.53 0.85
CA LYS A 140 -25.08 5.62 0.02
C LYS A 140 -26.43 5.29 0.64
N THR A 141 -26.50 5.20 1.97
CA THR A 141 -27.73 4.85 2.70
C THR A 141 -28.56 6.07 3.10
N LYS A 142 -28.09 7.29 2.80
CA LYS A 142 -28.65 8.56 3.29
C LYS A 142 -28.77 8.60 4.82
N TYR A 143 -27.92 7.86 5.52
CA TYR A 143 -27.87 7.89 6.97
C TYR A 143 -27.17 9.17 7.43
N PHE A 144 -27.73 9.86 8.41
CA PHE A 144 -27.15 11.05 9.02
C PHE A 144 -27.40 11.05 10.53
N GLU A 145 -26.49 11.67 11.28
CA GLU A 145 -26.62 11.84 12.74
C GLU A 145 -27.21 13.21 13.11
N ALA A 146 -27.12 14.18 12.20
CA ALA A 146 -27.66 15.52 12.36
C ALA A 146 -28.19 16.05 11.02
N ILE A 147 -29.23 16.88 11.09
CA ILE A 147 -29.76 17.64 9.96
C ILE A 147 -29.51 19.12 10.23
N VAL A 148 -28.86 19.80 9.29
CA VAL A 148 -28.77 21.26 9.29
C VAL A 148 -29.79 21.80 8.31
N GLN A 149 -30.78 22.55 8.81
CA GLN A 149 -31.80 23.18 7.97
C GLN A 149 -31.49 24.66 7.78
N LEU A 150 -31.31 25.06 6.53
CA LEU A 150 -31.17 26.47 6.17
C LEU A 150 -32.53 27.04 5.80
N ARG A 151 -32.85 28.20 6.36
CA ARG A 151 -34.11 28.92 6.10
C ARG A 151 -33.80 30.36 5.73
N GLY A 152 -34.34 30.81 4.61
CA GLY A 152 -34.34 32.21 4.20
C GLY A 152 -35.66 32.89 4.58
N ARG A 153 -35.62 34.20 4.90
CA ARG A 153 -36.84 34.99 5.14
C ARG A 153 -37.74 35.11 3.91
N ASN A 154 -37.18 35.00 2.72
CA ASN A 154 -37.90 35.08 1.45
C ASN A 154 -37.88 33.72 0.76
N SER A 155 -38.97 33.34 0.10
CA SER A 155 -39.11 32.13 -0.72
C SER A 155 -38.32 32.26 -2.03
N ILE A 156 -37.01 32.42 -1.91
CA ILE A 156 -36.11 32.46 -3.05
C ILE A 156 -35.51 31.06 -3.12
N GLY A 157 -35.94 30.27 -4.11
CA GLY A 157 -35.47 28.89 -4.31
C GLY A 157 -33.95 28.76 -4.24
N VAL A 158 -33.49 27.56 -3.91
CA VAL A 158 -32.07 27.22 -3.96
C VAL A 158 -31.67 27.18 -5.43
N ASP A 159 -30.84 28.12 -5.85
CA ASP A 159 -30.18 28.07 -7.17
C ASP A 159 -28.76 27.54 -7.01
N ASP A 160 -28.16 27.06 -8.10
CA ASP A 160 -26.80 26.51 -8.11
C ASP A 160 -25.75 27.50 -7.57
N LYS A 161 -25.95 28.82 -7.73
CA LYS A 161 -25.02 29.85 -7.25
C LYS A 161 -25.06 29.96 -5.73
N LYS A 162 -26.25 29.88 -5.12
CA LYS A 162 -26.41 29.87 -3.67
C LYS A 162 -25.87 28.59 -3.04
N ARG A 163 -26.05 27.45 -3.72
CA ARG A 163 -25.46 26.18 -3.28
C ARG A 163 -23.93 26.27 -3.27
N ALA A 164 -23.33 26.77 -4.34
CA ALA A 164 -21.88 26.99 -4.42
C ALA A 164 -21.38 28.00 -3.36
N PHE A 165 -22.11 29.09 -3.14
CA PHE A 165 -21.80 30.05 -2.08
C PHE A 165 -21.89 29.41 -0.69
N PHE A 166 -22.91 28.59 -0.43
CA PHE A 166 -23.04 27.88 0.84
C PHE A 166 -21.90 26.89 1.05
N GLU A 167 -21.60 26.06 0.05
CA GLU A 167 -20.48 25.11 0.10
C GLU A 167 -19.15 25.84 0.34
N SER A 168 -18.98 27.08 -0.14
CA SER A 168 -17.77 27.88 0.10
C SER A 168 -17.49 28.23 1.58
N PHE A 169 -18.49 28.16 2.48
CA PHE A 169 -18.27 28.41 3.91
C PHE A 169 -17.67 27.21 4.66
N PHE A 170 -17.66 26.03 4.06
CA PHE A 170 -17.22 24.81 4.70
C PHE A 170 -15.85 24.39 4.19
N SER A 171 -15.04 23.84 5.09
CA SER A 171 -13.82 23.17 4.66
C SER A 171 -14.18 21.96 3.78
N LYS A 172 -13.25 21.54 2.91
CA LYS A 172 -13.40 20.32 2.12
C LYS A 172 -13.75 19.10 2.99
N GLU A 173 -13.17 19.00 4.18
CA GLU A 173 -13.47 17.93 5.13
C GLU A 173 -14.94 17.92 5.57
N VAL A 174 -15.52 19.10 5.82
CA VAL A 174 -16.93 19.20 6.21
C VAL A 174 -17.83 18.88 5.02
N ILE A 175 -17.54 19.38 3.82
CA ILE A 175 -18.28 19.03 2.61
C ILE A 175 -18.23 17.52 2.36
N ASP A 176 -17.05 16.90 2.53
CA ASP A 176 -16.87 15.46 2.37
C ASP A 176 -17.66 14.63 3.40
N SER A 177 -18.08 15.21 4.52
CA SER A 177 -18.92 14.57 5.54
C SER A 177 -20.42 14.63 5.24
N ILE A 178 -20.86 15.49 4.30
CA ILE A 178 -22.27 15.64 3.94
C ILE A 178 -22.79 14.35 3.33
N SER A 179 -23.83 13.79 3.95
CA SER A 179 -24.42 12.51 3.55
C SER A 179 -25.51 12.66 2.49
N ASP A 180 -26.31 13.72 2.58
CA ASP A 180 -27.35 14.07 1.61
C ASP A 180 -27.64 15.58 1.67
N VAL A 181 -28.19 16.15 0.58
CA VAL A 181 -28.69 17.53 0.52
C VAL A 181 -30.08 17.48 -0.09
N ILE A 182 -31.08 17.91 0.68
CA ILE A 182 -32.49 17.92 0.28
C ILE A 182 -32.94 19.38 0.17
N GLU A 183 -33.56 19.72 -0.96
CA GLU A 183 -34.13 21.05 -1.26
C GLU A 183 -35.60 21.14 -0.87
#